data_AF-A0A1Y1N2B1-F1
#
_entry.id   AF-A0A1Y1N2B1-F1
#
_cell.length_a   1.000
_cell.length_b   1.000
_cell.length_c   1.000
_cell.angle_alpha   90.00
_cell.angle_beta   90.00
_cell.angle_gamma   90.00
#
_symmetry.space_group_name_H-M   'P 1'
#
loop_
_entity.id
_entity.type
_entity.pdbx_description
1 polymer ?
#
loop_
_entity_poly.entity_id
_entity_poly.type
_entity_poly.pdbx_seq_one_letter_code
_entity_poly.pdbx_strand_id
1 'polypeptide(L)'
;VLWLSGLHIPETYLAALVQIACRKNNWPLDRSTIYTTVTSYLSPMDVEERPETGTCFIHGLYLEGARWDVKRKFLQKSIPKILIEELPILNVIPIESYRL
;
A
#
# COMPACT_ATOMS: atom_id res chain seq x y z
N VAL A 1 5.52 -9.86 0.77
CA VAL A 1 4.23 -9.12 0.77
C VAL A 1 3.52 -9.41 2.08
N LEU A 2 2.88 -8.42 2.70
CA LEU A 2 2.17 -8.54 3.98
C LEU A 2 0.64 -8.58 3.78
N TRP A 3 -0.05 -9.44 4.52
CA TRP A 3 -1.52 -9.42 4.58
C TRP A 3 -2.00 -8.39 5.61
N LEU A 4 -2.30 -7.16 5.19
CA LEU A 4 -2.61 -6.08 6.13
C LEU A 4 -3.92 -6.33 6.88
N SER A 5 -4.95 -6.81 6.19
CA SER A 5 -6.26 -7.10 6.81
C SER A 5 -6.25 -8.34 7.73
N GLY A 6 -5.17 -9.12 7.73
CA GLY A 6 -4.98 -10.23 8.65
C GLY A 6 -4.40 -9.82 10.01
N LEU A 7 -3.95 -8.57 10.16
CA LEU A 7 -3.39 -8.06 11.41
C LEU A 7 -4.49 -7.65 12.39
N HIS A 8 -4.26 -7.92 13.68
CA HIS A 8 -5.15 -7.43 14.75
C HIS A 8 -5.13 -5.89 14.88
N ILE A 9 -3.97 -5.26 14.64
CA ILE A 9 -3.78 -3.80 14.75
C ILE A 9 -2.86 -3.34 13.60
N PRO A 10 -3.39 -3.13 12.38
CA PRO A 10 -2.59 -2.74 11.22
C PRO A 10 -1.93 -1.36 11.36
N GLU A 11 -2.52 -0.45 12.14
CA GLU A 11 -2.01 0.90 12.36
C GLU A 11 -0.64 0.88 13.04
N THR A 12 -0.46 -0.01 14.02
CA THR A 12 0.82 -0.17 14.74
C THR A 12 1.92 -0.64 13.79
N TYR A 13 1.59 -1.52 12.84
CA TYR A 13 2.55 -1.96 11.83
C TYR A 13 2.97 -0.82 10.92
N LEU A 14 2.01 -0.04 10.42
CA LEU A 14 2.29 1.12 9.56
C LEU A 14 3.11 2.19 10.29
N ALA A 15 2.80 2.45 11.56
CA ALA A 15 3.59 3.37 12.40
C ALA A 15 5.03 2.87 12.59
N ALA A 16 5.21 1.58 12.86
CA ALA A 16 6.55 0.97 12.97
C ALA A 16 7.32 1.07 11.65
N LEU A 17 6.67 0.86 10.50
CA LEU A 17 7.27 1.02 9.18
C LEU A 17 7.79 2.45 8.98
N VAL A 18 6.97 3.46 9.29
CA VAL A 18 7.37 4.88 9.23
C VAL A 18 8.55 5.14 10.17
N GLN A 19 8.51 4.66 11.41
CA GLN A 19 9.61 4.84 12.38
C GLN A 19 10.93 4.23 11.89
N ILE A 20 10.88 3.04 11.28
CA ILE A 20 12.06 2.37 10.70
C ILE A 20 12.62 3.20 9.54
N ALA A 21 11.75 3.68 8.65
CA ALA A 21 12.17 4.54 7.54
C ALA A 21 12.76 5.87 8.03
N CYS A 22 12.15 6.50 9.04
CA CYS A 22 12.66 7.73 9.64
C CYS A 22 14.06 7.55 10.23
N ARG A 23 14.29 6.47 10.98
CA ARG A 23 15.61 6.14 11.55
C ARG A 23 16.64 5.88 10.46
N LYS A 24 16.26 5.17 9.39
CA LYS A 24 17.17 4.86 8.29
C LYS A 24 17.59 6.11 7.52
N ASN A 25 16.64 7.01 7.26
CA ASN A 25 16.85 8.18 6.40
C ASN A 25 17.15 9.47 7.19
N ASN A 26 17.25 9.39 8.52
CA ASN A 26 17.35 10.54 9.43
C ASN A 26 16.23 11.57 9.25
N TRP A 27 15.01 11.10 9.01
CA TRP A 27 13.85 11.97 8.86
C TRP A 27 13.20 12.30 10.21
N PRO A 28 12.69 13.54 10.38
CA PRO A 28 11.85 13.89 11.51
C PRO A 28 10.50 13.16 11.43
N LEU A 29 10.13 12.48 12.52
CA LEU A 29 8.90 11.67 12.60
C LEU A 29 7.63 12.54 12.45
N ASP A 30 7.65 13.75 13.01
CA ASP A 30 6.55 14.73 12.94
C ASP A 30 6.31 15.28 11.52
N ARG A 31 7.26 15.09 10.61
CA ARG A 31 7.15 15.50 9.19
C ARG A 31 7.26 14.31 8.24
N SER A 32 6.88 13.14 8.71
CA SER A 32 6.85 11.92 7.91
C SER A 32 5.42 11.43 7.73
N THR A 33 5.09 10.98 6.53
CA THR A 33 3.76 10.46 6.17
C THR A 33 3.91 9.24 5.26
N ILE A 34 2.78 8.63 4.90
CA ILE A 34 2.71 7.47 4.02
C ILE A 34 2.15 7.91 2.68
N TYR A 35 2.83 7.50 1.61
CA TYR A 35 2.33 7.55 0.25
C TYR A 35 2.06 6.14 -0.25
N THR A 36 1.00 5.97 -1.04
CA THR A 36 0.55 4.66 -1.52
C THR A 36 0.44 4.63 -3.03
N THR A 37 1.00 3.60 -3.65
CA THR A 37 0.88 3.36 -5.09
C THR A 37 0.33 1.97 -5.35
N VAL A 38 -0.70 1.86 -6.19
CA VAL A 38 -1.21 0.55 -6.62
C VAL A 38 -0.25 -0.06 -7.65
N THR A 39 0.19 -1.28 -7.41
CA THR A 39 1.10 -1.99 -8.32
C THR A 39 0.33 -2.74 -9.42
N SER A 40 1.06 -3.37 -10.33
CA SER A 40 0.49 -4.26 -11.34
C SER A 40 0.36 -5.72 -10.85
N TYR A 41 0.82 -6.03 -9.64
CA TYR A 41 0.80 -7.40 -9.10
C TYR A 41 -0.57 -7.73 -8.53
N LEU A 42 -1.12 -8.88 -8.95
CA LEU A 42 -2.42 -9.36 -8.52
C LEU A 42 -2.30 -10.34 -7.36
N SER A 43 -1.30 -11.22 -7.40
CA SER A 43 -1.03 -12.20 -6.35
C SER A 43 0.25 -11.86 -5.59
N PRO A 44 0.30 -12.14 -4.26
CA PRO A 44 1.54 -12.05 -3.48
C PRO A 44 2.69 -12.88 -4.04
N MET A 45 2.37 -13.95 -4.79
CA MET A 45 3.36 -14.82 -5.45
C MET A 45 4.00 -14.16 -6.67
N ASP A 46 3.36 -13.14 -7.27
CA ASP A 46 3.87 -12.44 -8.46
C ASP A 46 4.97 -11.42 -8.10
N VAL A 47 5.15 -11.13 -6.81
CA VAL A 47 6.12 -10.15 -6.33
C VAL A 47 7.47 -10.83 -6.11
N GLU A 48 8.30 -10.83 -7.15
CA GLU A 48 9.69 -11.31 -7.08
C GLU A 48 10.65 -10.26 -6.51
N GLU A 49 10.25 -8.98 -6.56
CA GLU A 49 11.06 -7.86 -6.11
C GLU A 49 11.04 -7.72 -4.59
N ARG A 50 12.23 -7.51 -4.01
CA ARG A 50 12.31 -7.09 -2.60
C ARG A 50 11.94 -5.61 -2.53
N PRO A 51 11.04 -5.22 -1.59
CA PRO A 51 10.74 -3.82 -1.40
C PRO A 51 12.03 -3.07 -1.03
N GLU A 52 12.18 -1.85 -1.57
CA GLU A 52 13.24 -0.94 -1.15
C GLU A 52 13.20 -0.75 0.37
N THR A 53 14.35 -0.53 1.01
CA THR A 53 14.35 -0.49 2.48
C THR A 53 13.49 0.66 2.99
N GLY A 54 12.52 0.31 3.82
CA GLY A 54 11.55 1.26 4.37
C GLY A 54 10.21 1.25 3.63
N THR A 55 10.09 0.58 2.48
CA THR A 55 8.79 0.37 1.80
C THR A 55 8.24 -1.02 2.07
N CYS A 56 6.94 -1.22 1.86
CA CYS A 56 6.28 -2.50 2.08
C CYS A 56 5.17 -2.75 1.06
N PHE A 57 5.12 -3.96 0.50
CA PHE A 57 4.01 -4.42 -0.31
C PHE A 57 2.94 -5.06 0.56
N ILE A 58 1.71 -4.57 0.45
CA ILE A 58 0.55 -5.08 1.19
C ILE A 58 -0.52 -5.65 0.26
N HIS A 59 -1.22 -6.67 0.74
CA HIS A 59 -2.40 -7.25 0.08
C HIS A 59 -3.55 -7.43 1.08
N GLY A 60 -4.72 -7.85 0.57
CA GLY A 60 -5.95 -8.03 1.36
C GLY A 60 -6.76 -6.75 1.54
N LEU A 61 -6.64 -5.81 0.59
CA LEU A 61 -7.47 -4.61 0.53
C LEU A 61 -8.54 -4.79 -0.54
N TYR A 62 -9.68 -4.13 -0.34
CA TYR A 62 -10.81 -4.20 -1.26
C TYR A 62 -11.31 -2.79 -1.56
N LEU A 63 -11.82 -2.59 -2.77
CA LEU A 63 -12.53 -1.39 -3.19
C LEU A 63 -14.03 -1.66 -3.15
N GLU A 64 -14.77 -0.76 -2.52
CA GLU A 64 -16.24 -0.77 -2.52
C GLU A 64 -16.78 0.30 -3.47
N GLY A 65 -17.72 -0.05 -4.34
CA GLY A 65 -18.37 0.87 -5.28
C GLY A 65 -17.48 1.33 -6.46
N ALA A 66 -16.24 0.86 -6.51
CA ALA A 66 -15.28 1.14 -7.57
C ALA A 66 -14.39 -0.08 -7.82
N ARG A 67 -13.65 -0.03 -8.93
CA ARG A 67 -12.68 -1.05 -9.31
C ARG A 67 -11.39 -0.42 -9.78
N TRP A 68 -10.29 -1.15 -9.67
CA TRP A 68 -9.02 -0.70 -10.20
C TRP A 68 -8.75 -1.32 -11.57
N ASP A 69 -8.51 -0.50 -12.60
CA ASP A 69 -8.05 -1.01 -13.89
C ASP A 69 -6.52 -1.16 -13.85
N VAL A 70 -6.04 -2.40 -13.74
CA VAL A 70 -4.60 -2.70 -13.67
C VAL A 70 -3.85 -2.30 -14.94
N LYS A 71 -4.49 -2.42 -16.11
CA LYS A 71 -3.84 -2.11 -17.41
C LYS A 71 -3.69 -0.61 -17.58
N ARG A 72 -4.71 0.16 -17.18
CA ARG A 72 -4.75 1.62 -17.35
C ARG A 72 -4.28 2.39 -16.11
N LYS A 73 -4.12 1.73 -14.97
CA LYS A 73 -3.66 2.27 -13.68
C LYS A 73 -4.52 3.43 -13.15
N PHE A 74 -5.85 3.30 -13.24
CA PHE A 74 -6.76 4.28 -12.65
C PHE A 74 -8.05 3.64 -12.13
N LEU A 75 -8.75 4.38 -11.26
CA LEU A 75 -10.01 3.96 -10.66
C LEU A 75 -11.16 4.06 -11.68
N GLN A 76 -11.90 2.97 -11.83
CA GLN A 76 -13.09 2.88 -12.67
C GLN A 76 -14.33 2.61 -11.83
N LYS A 77 -15.49 2.90 -12.42
CA LYS A 77 -16.77 2.50 -11.85
C LYS A 77 -16.83 0.97 -11.71
N SER A 78 -17.41 0.49 -10.61
CA SER A 78 -17.62 -0.95 -10.42
C SER A 78 -18.54 -1.53 -11.49
N ILE A 79 -18.42 -2.84 -11.71
CA ILE A 79 -19.32 -3.57 -12.61
C ILE A 79 -20.71 -3.65 -11.94
N PRO A 80 -21.82 -3.47 -12.69
CA PRO A 80 -23.14 -3.66 -12.13
C PRO A 80 -23.28 -5.01 -11.41
N LYS A 81 -23.79 -4.98 -10.18
CA LYS A 81 -23.96 -6.14 -9.27
C LYS A 81 -22.65 -6.68 -8.65
N ILE A 82 -21.52 -6.03 -8.87
CA ILE A 82 -20.27 -6.27 -8.13
C ILE A 82 -20.01 -5.03 -7.27
N LEU A 83 -20.16 -5.19 -5.96
CA LEU A 83 -20.00 -4.09 -5.00
C LEU A 83 -18.59 -4.00 -4.44
N ILE A 84 -17.92 -5.14 -4.32
CA ILE A 84 -16.61 -5.28 -3.69
C ILE A 84 -15.69 -5.96 -4.70
N GLU A 85 -14.57 -5.32 -5.01
CA GLU A 85 -13.52 -5.88 -5.87
C GLU A 85 -12.19 -5.83 -5.10
N GLU A 86 -11.34 -6.85 -5.27
CA GLU A 86 -10.02 -6.88 -4.63
C GLU A 86 -9.11 -5.81 -5.24
N LEU A 87 -8.45 -5.04 -4.37
CA LEU A 87 -7.44 -4.09 -4.79
C LEU A 87 -6.13 -4.87 -5.07
N PRO A 88 -5.45 -4.61 -6.22
CA PRO A 88 -4.13 -5.16 -6.45
C PRO A 88 -3.16 -4.79 -5.32
N ILE A 89 -2.01 -5.46 -5.30
CA ILE A 89 -1.00 -5.23 -4.28
C ILE A 89 -0.64 -3.74 -4.22
N LEU A 90 -0.68 -3.19 -3.02
CA LEU A 90 -0.41 -1.79 -2.78
C LEU A 90 1.00 -1.64 -2.23
N ASN A 91 1.76 -0.70 -2.80
CA ASN A 91 3.08 -0.33 -2.30
C ASN A 91 2.94 0.84 -1.32
N VAL A 92 3.36 0.62 -0.08
CA VAL A 92 3.37 1.59 1.01
C VAL A 92 4.77 2.18 1.13
N ILE A 93 4.87 3.49 0.93
CA ILE A 93 6.14 4.22 0.86
C ILE A 93 6.11 5.34 1.91
N PRO A 94 6.87 5.23 3.01
CA PRO A 94 7.11 6.35 3.90
C PRO A 94 7.88 7.46 3.18
N ILE A 95 7.41 8.69 3.32
CA ILE A 95 8.02 9.87 2.72
C ILE A 95 7.99 11.04 3.71
N GLU A 96 8.83 12.04 3.49
CA GLU A 96 8.71 13.31 4.21
C GLU A 96 7.55 14.14 3.63
N SER A 97 6.77 14.79 4.49
CA SER A 97 5.53 15.49 4.14
C SER A 97 5.70 16.58 3.09
N TYR A 98 6.91 17.14 2.91
CA TYR A 98 7.20 18.17 1.91
C TYR A 98 7.51 17.62 0.51
N ARG A 99 7.56 16.29 0.36
CA ARG A 99 7.84 15.60 -0.92
C ARG A 99 6.59 15.02 -1.59
N LEU A 100 5.40 15.39 -1.10
CA LEU A 100 4.09 15.04 -1.70
C LEU A 100 3.80 15.88 -2.95
#